data_AF-A0AAV0R2U7-F1
#
_entry.id   AF-A0AAV0R2U7-F1
#
_cell.length_a   1.000
_cell.length_b   1.000
_cell.length_c   1.000
_cell.angle_alpha   90.00
_cell.angle_beta   90.00
_cell.angle_gamma   90.00
#
_symmetry.space_group_name_H-M   'P 1'
#
loop_
_entity.id
_entity.type
_entity.pdbx_description
1 polymer ?
#
loop_
_entity_poly.entity_id
_entity_poly.type
_entity_poly.pdbx_seq_one_letter_code
_entity_poly.pdbx_strand_id
1 'polypeptide(L)'
;MDALQDFCVADLKGSPTINGFACKDPKTVQASDFSFGGLHIPGNTSNAFGSKVTPAFVTQIPGLNTFGISMARVDYARGGINPPHTHPRTLEVGFVTSNPENRLVSKVLRKGDVFVFPIGLVHFQRNTGHRNAVAIAALSSQNPGVITVANAVFGSKPDIPTDVLAKAFQVDRSVVQKLQAKF
;
A
#
# COMPACT_ATOMS: atom_id res chain seq x y z
N MET A 1 12.99 -1.33 -16.22
CA MET A 1 13.75 -0.19 -16.78
C MET A 1 14.92 -0.05 -15.86
N ASP A 2 16.11 -0.22 -16.42
CA ASP A 2 17.32 -0.40 -15.63
C ASP A 2 18.03 0.96 -15.54
N ALA A 3 18.76 1.20 -14.46
CA ALA A 3 19.39 2.49 -14.23
C ALA A 3 20.54 2.70 -15.24
N LEU A 4 20.49 3.80 -16.01
CA LEU A 4 21.52 4.17 -17.00
C LEU A 4 22.78 4.81 -16.38
N GLN A 5 22.75 5.04 -15.07
CA GLN A 5 23.82 5.60 -14.24
C GLN A 5 23.58 5.21 -12.78
N ASP A 6 24.65 5.18 -11.97
CA ASP A 6 24.68 4.68 -10.59
C ASP A 6 23.55 5.21 -9.69
N PHE A 7 23.13 6.47 -9.86
CA PHE A 7 21.99 7.06 -9.17
C PHE A 7 21.35 8.22 -9.95
N CYS A 8 20.05 8.43 -9.75
CA CYS A 8 19.32 9.62 -10.20
C CYS A 8 18.38 10.06 -9.07
N VAL A 9 18.91 10.73 -8.04
CA VAL A 9 18.11 11.15 -6.87
C VAL A 9 16.97 12.08 -7.29
N ALA A 10 15.73 11.76 -6.92
CA ALA A 10 14.56 12.56 -7.27
C ALA A 10 14.66 14.01 -6.78
N ASP A 11 14.53 14.97 -7.69
CA ASP A 11 14.16 16.33 -7.33
C ASP A 11 12.63 16.38 -7.08
N LEU A 12 12.26 16.38 -5.79
CA LEU A 12 10.87 16.49 -5.34
C LEU A 12 10.32 17.94 -5.39
N LYS A 13 11.11 18.92 -5.85
CA LYS A 13 10.73 20.34 -5.99
C LYS A 13 10.81 20.84 -7.43
N GLY A 14 11.49 20.11 -8.30
CA GLY A 14 11.69 20.44 -9.71
C GLY A 14 10.39 20.46 -10.51
N SER A 15 10.38 21.26 -11.58
CA SER A 15 9.25 21.42 -12.50
C SER A 15 9.73 21.24 -13.93
N PRO A 16 9.96 19.98 -14.34
CA PRO A 16 8.99 19.41 -15.28
C PRO A 16 8.37 18.10 -14.78
N THR A 17 7.07 17.94 -15.01
CA THR A 17 6.36 16.66 -14.80
C THR A 17 6.82 15.64 -15.85
N ILE A 18 7.58 14.64 -15.42
CA ILE A 18 8.02 13.51 -16.26
C ILE A 18 7.50 12.18 -15.69
N ASN A 19 7.70 11.08 -16.42
CA ASN A 19 7.42 9.74 -15.89
C ASN A 19 8.48 9.35 -14.85
N GLY A 20 8.17 9.52 -13.56
CA GLY A 20 9.13 9.41 -12.45
C GLY A 20 9.46 10.79 -11.90
N PHE A 21 10.75 11.05 -11.64
CA PHE A 21 11.24 12.35 -11.16
C PHE A 21 12.54 12.72 -11.89
N ALA A 22 12.73 14.01 -12.15
CA ALA A 22 14.01 14.54 -12.63
C ALA A 22 15.11 14.28 -11.59
N CYS A 23 16.37 14.16 -12.03
CA CYS A 23 17.51 13.99 -11.12
C CYS A 23 17.92 15.35 -10.53
N LYS A 24 18.26 15.40 -9.23
CA LYS A 24 19.10 16.46 -8.65
C LYS A 24 20.47 16.50 -9.36
N ASP A 25 21.17 17.64 -9.32
CA ASP A 25 22.60 17.70 -9.65
C ASP A 25 23.38 16.71 -8.76
N PRO A 26 24.10 15.72 -9.33
CA PRO A 26 24.89 14.74 -8.57
C PRO A 26 25.87 15.36 -7.57
N LYS A 27 26.36 16.59 -7.81
CA LYS A 27 27.26 17.31 -6.88
C LYS A 27 26.57 17.79 -5.59
N THR A 28 25.23 17.79 -5.58
CA THR A 28 24.38 18.20 -4.44
C THR A 28 23.77 17.03 -3.69
N VAL A 29 24.12 15.80 -4.09
CA VAL A 29 23.61 14.56 -3.48
C VAL A 29 24.34 14.25 -2.19
N GLN A 30 23.60 13.81 -1.18
CA GLN A 30 24.08 13.54 0.18
C GLN A 30 23.53 12.21 0.70
N ALA A 31 24.15 11.64 1.73
CA ALA A 31 23.69 10.39 2.36
C ALA A 31 22.22 10.45 2.85
N SER A 32 21.74 11.65 3.21
CA SER A 32 20.35 11.93 3.56
C SER A 32 19.36 11.64 2.43
N ASP A 33 19.76 11.76 1.16
CA ASP A 33 18.89 11.47 0.01
C ASP A 33 18.59 9.96 -0.13
N PHE A 34 19.47 9.11 0.40
CA PHE A 34 19.38 7.64 0.33
C PHE A 34 18.91 6.98 1.64
N SER A 35 18.54 7.77 2.65
CA SER A 35 18.23 7.24 4.00
C SER A 35 16.95 7.82 4.58
N PHE A 36 16.19 7.01 5.32
CA PHE A 36 14.98 7.44 6.02
C PHE A 36 14.90 6.85 7.44
N GLY A 37 15.04 7.73 8.43
CA GLY A 37 14.79 7.41 9.83
C GLY A 37 13.29 7.43 10.14
N GLY A 38 12.64 6.27 10.12
CA GLY A 38 11.23 6.18 10.54
C GLY A 38 10.67 4.76 10.72
N LEU A 39 11.08 3.79 9.91
CA LEU A 39 10.53 2.42 9.95
C LEU A 39 10.82 1.63 11.25
N HIS A 40 11.62 2.15 12.17
CA HIS A 40 11.78 1.57 13.51
C HIS A 40 10.64 1.96 14.47
N ILE A 41 9.97 3.09 14.23
CA ILE A 41 8.88 3.62 15.06
C ILE A 41 7.55 2.92 14.73
N PRO A 42 6.75 2.48 15.71
CA PRO A 42 5.39 1.98 15.47
C PRO A 42 4.43 3.07 15.02
N GLY A 43 3.66 2.80 13.95
CA GLY A 43 2.57 3.66 13.51
C GLY A 43 1.38 3.67 14.49
N ASN A 44 0.66 4.81 14.58
CA ASN A 44 -0.55 4.91 15.40
C ASN A 44 -1.72 4.11 14.79
N THR A 45 -2.07 3.00 15.45
CA THR A 45 -3.14 2.07 15.05
C THR A 45 -4.51 2.41 15.65
N SER A 46 -4.64 3.52 16.40
CA SER A 46 -5.91 3.96 17.01
C SER A 46 -6.83 4.64 15.99
N ASN A 47 -7.32 3.86 15.03
CA ASN A 47 -8.20 4.29 13.94
C ASN A 47 -9.17 3.17 13.53
N ALA A 48 -10.12 3.47 12.64
CA ALA A 48 -11.20 2.57 12.25
C ALA A 48 -10.76 1.21 11.64
N PHE A 49 -9.55 1.11 11.08
CA PHE A 49 -9.02 -0.15 10.53
C PHE A 49 -8.18 -0.93 11.55
N GLY A 50 -7.65 -0.26 12.58
CA GLY A 50 -6.73 -0.86 13.55
C GLY A 50 -5.31 -1.10 13.00
N SER A 51 -4.95 -0.46 11.88
CA SER A 51 -3.66 -0.60 11.19
C SER A 51 -3.02 0.77 10.91
N LYS A 52 -1.72 0.80 10.60
CA LYS A 52 -1.06 2.00 10.07
C LYS A 52 0.08 1.63 9.13
N VAL A 53 -0.04 2.07 7.88
CA VAL A 53 1.05 2.07 6.89
C VAL A 53 1.96 3.28 7.12
N THR A 54 3.26 3.01 7.15
CA THR A 54 4.35 3.99 7.15
C THR A 54 5.24 3.70 5.93
N PRO A 55 5.11 4.47 4.84
CA PRO A 55 5.86 4.23 3.60
C PRO A 55 7.32 4.67 3.73
N ALA A 56 8.16 4.04 2.91
CA ALA A 56 9.51 4.46 2.56
C ALA A 56 9.64 4.36 1.03
N PHE A 57 8.87 5.22 0.35
CA PHE A 57 8.83 5.33 -1.11
C PHE A 57 9.80 6.43 -1.57
N VAL A 58 9.88 6.67 -2.88
CA VAL A 58 10.69 7.77 -3.47
C VAL A 58 10.40 9.16 -2.89
N THR A 59 9.22 9.39 -2.30
CA THR A 59 8.87 10.65 -1.61
C THR A 59 9.34 10.71 -0.14
N GLN A 60 9.97 9.65 0.39
CA GLN A 60 10.65 9.61 1.69
C GLN A 60 12.15 9.34 1.55
N ILE A 61 12.55 8.58 0.50
CA ILE A 61 13.93 8.32 0.13
C ILE A 61 14.09 8.72 -1.36
N PRO A 62 14.43 9.98 -1.66
CA PRO A 62 14.58 10.46 -3.04
C PRO A 62 15.54 9.63 -3.90
N GLY A 63 16.55 8.99 -3.28
CA GLY A 63 17.49 8.09 -3.92
C GLY A 63 16.94 6.74 -4.40
N LEU A 64 15.66 6.42 -4.16
CA LEU A 64 15.00 5.24 -4.75
C LEU A 64 14.54 5.45 -6.22
N ASN A 65 14.63 6.68 -6.73
CA ASN A 65 14.27 7.00 -8.10
C ASN A 65 15.18 6.26 -9.10
N THR A 66 14.58 5.79 -10.20
CA THR A 66 15.12 4.86 -11.20
C THR A 66 15.48 3.45 -10.74
N PHE A 67 15.56 3.15 -9.43
CA PHE A 67 15.89 1.82 -8.92
C PHE A 67 14.71 0.82 -8.89
N GLY A 68 13.48 1.27 -9.13
CA GLY A 68 12.32 0.37 -9.27
C GLY A 68 11.96 -0.42 -8.00
N ILE A 69 12.40 0.02 -6.82
CA ILE A 69 12.13 -0.63 -5.53
C ILE A 69 11.68 0.38 -4.47
N SER A 70 10.85 -0.07 -3.52
CA SER A 70 10.52 0.69 -2.31
C SER A 70 10.11 -0.23 -1.16
N MET A 71 9.92 0.35 0.03
CA MET A 71 9.52 -0.38 1.23
C MET A 71 8.35 0.29 1.96
N ALA A 72 7.67 -0.46 2.81
CA ALA A 72 6.76 0.10 3.82
C ALA A 72 6.79 -0.75 5.10
N ARG A 73 6.68 -0.10 6.25
CA ARG A 73 6.31 -0.77 7.51
C ARG A 73 4.81 -0.68 7.67
N VAL A 74 4.19 -1.74 8.19
CA VAL A 74 2.81 -1.67 8.64
C VAL A 74 2.66 -2.27 10.05
N ASP A 75 2.06 -1.48 10.94
CA ASP A 75 1.73 -1.86 12.32
C ASP A 75 0.23 -2.17 12.42
N TYR A 76 -0.13 -3.18 13.21
CA TYR A 76 -1.53 -3.57 13.44
C TYR A 76 -1.80 -3.80 14.93
N ALA A 77 -2.91 -3.28 15.41
CA ALA A 77 -3.51 -3.60 16.69
C ALA A 77 -4.04 -5.05 16.72
N ARG A 78 -4.37 -5.57 17.91
CA ARG A 78 -5.09 -6.85 18.05
C ARG A 78 -6.41 -6.79 17.26
N GLY A 79 -6.61 -7.74 16.33
CA GLY A 79 -7.81 -7.78 15.48
C GLY A 79 -7.86 -6.71 14.38
N GLY A 80 -6.87 -5.82 14.31
CA GLY A 80 -6.75 -4.83 13.24
C GLY A 80 -6.59 -5.51 11.87
N ILE A 81 -7.15 -4.85 10.85
CA ILE A 81 -7.06 -5.24 9.44
C ILE A 81 -6.37 -4.14 8.66
N ASN A 82 -5.82 -4.48 7.51
CA ASN A 82 -5.80 -3.52 6.42
C ASN A 82 -6.85 -3.94 5.39
N PRO A 83 -7.72 -3.03 4.94
CA PRO A 83 -8.49 -3.28 3.72
C PRO A 83 -7.46 -3.45 2.58
N PRO A 84 -7.44 -4.62 1.93
CA PRO A 84 -6.38 -5.09 1.03
C PRO A 84 -4.99 -4.40 0.96
N HIS A 85 -4.08 -4.58 1.96
CA HIS A 85 -2.59 -4.39 1.83
C HIS A 85 -1.75 -4.73 3.12
N THR A 86 -0.53 -5.25 2.99
CA THR A 86 0.31 -6.01 3.97
C THR A 86 0.72 -5.34 5.32
N HIS A 87 1.38 -5.92 6.36
CA HIS A 87 1.35 -7.28 7.01
C HIS A 87 1.93 -7.26 8.49
N PRO A 88 1.54 -8.14 9.48
CA PRO A 88 2.42 -8.51 10.63
C PRO A 88 2.27 -9.84 11.50
N ARG A 89 3.41 -10.40 11.98
CA ARG A 89 3.69 -11.40 13.08
C ARG A 89 2.80 -12.63 13.42
N THR A 90 1.47 -12.57 13.41
CA THR A 90 0.59 -13.77 13.26
C THR A 90 -0.54 -13.33 12.39
N LEU A 91 -0.35 -13.56 11.09
CA LEU A 91 -1.10 -12.85 10.08
C LEU A 91 -1.72 -13.80 9.10
N GLU A 92 -3.04 -13.82 9.04
CA GLU A 92 -3.72 -14.26 7.85
C GLU A 92 -3.46 -13.25 6.72
N VAL A 93 -2.74 -13.68 5.68
CA VAL A 93 -2.68 -13.00 4.38
C VAL A 93 -3.47 -13.77 3.35
N GLY A 94 -3.96 -13.10 2.32
CA GLY A 94 -4.29 -13.76 1.07
C GLY A 94 -4.50 -12.80 -0.09
N PHE A 95 -4.60 -13.35 -1.30
CA PHE A 95 -5.06 -12.64 -2.50
C PHE A 95 -6.14 -13.43 -3.22
N VAL A 96 -6.94 -12.73 -4.02
CA VAL A 96 -7.96 -13.32 -4.89
C VAL A 96 -7.41 -13.38 -6.31
N THR A 97 -7.52 -14.54 -6.98
CA THR A 97 -7.17 -14.64 -8.41
C THR A 97 -8.12 -13.82 -9.27
N SER A 98 -7.75 -13.57 -10.53
CA SER A 98 -8.67 -12.99 -11.52
C SER A 98 -9.89 -13.90 -11.79
N ASN A 99 -10.80 -13.38 -12.60
CA ASN A 99 -11.80 -14.20 -13.30
C ASN A 99 -11.12 -15.30 -14.14
N PRO A 100 -11.79 -16.45 -14.35
CA PRO A 100 -13.13 -16.77 -13.83
C PRO A 100 -13.14 -17.28 -12.38
N GLU A 101 -12.04 -17.78 -11.83
CA GLU A 101 -12.08 -18.55 -10.57
C GLU A 101 -12.33 -17.71 -9.33
N ASN A 102 -11.87 -16.45 -9.30
CA ASN A 102 -11.95 -15.56 -8.13
C ASN A 102 -11.51 -16.25 -6.82
N ARG A 103 -10.48 -17.10 -6.90
CA ARG A 103 -10.09 -18.03 -5.84
C ARG A 103 -9.21 -17.34 -4.81
N LEU A 104 -9.55 -17.49 -3.54
CA LEU A 104 -8.69 -17.08 -2.43
C LEU A 104 -7.46 -18.01 -2.33
N VAL A 105 -6.28 -17.41 -2.31
CA VAL A 105 -5.01 -18.03 -1.91
C VAL A 105 -4.54 -17.34 -0.63
N SER A 106 -4.59 -18.03 0.51
CA SER A 106 -4.25 -17.48 1.83
C SER A 106 -3.29 -18.34 2.65
N LYS A 107 -2.61 -17.74 3.63
CA LYS A 107 -1.73 -18.40 4.60
C LYS A 107 -1.67 -17.61 5.92
N VAL A 108 -1.54 -18.28 7.05
CA VAL A 108 -1.15 -17.65 8.32
C VAL A 108 0.39 -17.59 8.42
N LEU A 109 0.95 -16.38 8.41
CA LEU A 109 2.38 -16.10 8.50
C LEU A 109 2.84 -15.94 9.95
N ARG A 110 4.00 -16.52 10.29
CA ARG A 110 4.72 -16.37 11.56
C ARG A 110 5.86 -15.35 11.43
N LYS A 111 6.52 -14.99 12.54
CA LYS A 111 7.74 -14.14 12.51
C LYS A 111 8.84 -14.86 11.71
N GLY A 112 9.21 -14.31 10.56
CA GLY A 112 10.23 -14.86 9.66
C GLY A 112 9.66 -15.41 8.34
N ASP A 113 8.34 -15.64 8.27
CA ASP A 113 7.69 -16.05 7.03
C ASP A 113 7.60 -14.89 6.03
N VAL A 114 7.71 -15.22 4.74
CA VAL A 114 7.50 -14.31 3.61
C VAL A 114 6.31 -14.80 2.78
N PHE A 115 5.62 -13.89 2.12
CA PHE A 115 4.55 -14.17 1.17
C PHE A 115 4.58 -13.13 0.05
N VAL A 116 4.30 -13.56 -1.19
CA VAL A 116 4.35 -12.71 -2.40
C VAL A 116 2.93 -12.47 -2.91
N PHE A 117 2.65 -11.23 -3.28
CA PHE A 117 1.37 -10.82 -3.86
C PHE A 117 1.59 -10.50 -5.34
N PRO A 118 0.91 -11.18 -6.28
CA PRO A 118 1.03 -10.87 -7.69
C PRO A 118 0.56 -9.43 -7.99
N ILE A 119 1.25 -8.76 -8.92
CA ILE A 119 0.99 -7.37 -9.26
C ILE A 119 -0.47 -7.19 -9.72
N GLY A 120 -1.15 -6.19 -9.15
CA GLY A 120 -2.53 -5.84 -9.51
C GLY A 120 -3.64 -6.64 -8.82
N LEU A 121 -3.34 -7.71 -8.08
CA LEU A 121 -4.38 -8.51 -7.41
C LEU A 121 -4.83 -7.90 -6.07
N VAL A 122 -6.12 -8.04 -5.76
CA VAL A 122 -6.71 -7.63 -4.48
C VAL A 122 -6.25 -8.59 -3.38
N HIS A 123 -5.60 -8.07 -2.34
CA HIS A 123 -4.89 -8.88 -1.36
C HIS A 123 -4.99 -8.35 0.09
N PHE A 124 -5.63 -9.08 1.00
CA PHE A 124 -5.97 -8.64 2.36
C PHE A 124 -5.16 -9.31 3.47
N GLN A 125 -5.13 -8.65 4.63
CA GLN A 125 -4.30 -9.03 5.77
C GLN A 125 -4.98 -8.63 7.08
N ARG A 126 -5.04 -9.59 8.00
CA ARG A 126 -5.69 -9.50 9.32
C ARG A 126 -4.75 -9.99 10.43
N ASN A 127 -4.53 -9.17 11.47
CA ASN A 127 -3.85 -9.63 12.67
C ASN A 127 -4.77 -10.56 13.46
N THR A 128 -4.56 -11.87 13.33
CA THR A 128 -5.32 -12.91 14.04
C THR A 128 -4.79 -13.20 15.44
N GLY A 129 -3.68 -12.56 15.84
CA GLY A 129 -3.04 -12.75 17.14
C GLY A 129 -3.63 -11.93 18.28
N HIS A 130 -3.30 -12.33 19.51
CA HIS A 130 -3.71 -11.64 20.73
C HIS A 130 -2.86 -10.41 21.09
N ARG A 131 -1.88 -10.01 20.27
CA ARG A 131 -0.92 -8.92 20.53
C ARG A 131 -0.71 -8.03 19.31
N ASN A 132 -0.19 -6.82 19.54
CA ASN A 132 0.22 -5.91 18.47
C ASN A 132 1.42 -6.46 17.69
N ALA A 133 1.42 -6.16 16.40
CA ALA A 133 2.18 -6.93 15.42
C ALA A 133 2.77 -5.97 14.35
N VAL A 134 3.97 -6.30 13.83
CA VAL A 134 4.68 -5.56 12.77
C VAL A 134 5.17 -6.50 11.67
N ALA A 135 5.16 -6.07 10.40
CA ALA A 135 6.08 -6.55 9.35
C ALA A 135 6.37 -5.46 8.31
N ILE A 136 7.23 -5.81 7.34
CA ILE A 136 7.90 -4.90 6.41
C ILE A 136 7.67 -5.40 4.98
N ALA A 137 6.97 -4.62 4.17
CA ALA A 137 6.77 -4.89 2.75
C ALA A 137 7.96 -4.36 1.94
N ALA A 138 8.40 -5.12 0.95
CA ALA A 138 9.27 -4.67 -0.13
C ALA A 138 8.47 -4.77 -1.44
N LEU A 139 8.55 -3.75 -2.29
CA LEU A 139 7.72 -3.60 -3.47
C LEU A 139 8.58 -3.28 -4.70
N SER A 140 8.27 -3.93 -5.83
CA SER A 140 8.97 -3.74 -7.12
C SER A 140 8.49 -2.50 -7.88
N SER A 141 8.43 -1.36 -7.18
CA SER A 141 8.33 -0.02 -7.76
C SER A 141 8.82 1.02 -6.74
N GLN A 142 9.48 2.08 -7.21
CA GLN A 142 9.86 3.25 -6.41
C GLN A 142 8.65 4.03 -5.86
N ASN A 143 7.50 3.91 -6.54
CA ASN A 143 6.20 4.42 -6.14
C ASN A 143 5.13 3.39 -6.56
N PRO A 144 4.72 2.49 -5.66
CA PRO A 144 3.81 1.39 -6.00
C PRO A 144 2.35 1.83 -6.18
N GLY A 145 1.98 2.99 -5.65
CA GLY A 145 0.57 3.38 -5.48
C GLY A 145 -0.17 2.50 -4.46
N VAL A 146 -1.40 2.90 -4.10
CA VAL A 146 -2.33 2.10 -3.30
C VAL A 146 -3.75 2.41 -3.77
N ILE A 147 -4.55 1.38 -4.07
CA ILE A 147 -6.00 1.50 -4.33
C ILE A 147 -6.73 0.77 -3.20
N THR A 148 -7.18 1.51 -2.20
CA THR A 148 -8.04 0.95 -1.15
C THR A 148 -9.43 0.73 -1.74
N VAL A 149 -9.79 -0.52 -2.05
CA VAL A 149 -10.99 -0.88 -2.82
C VAL A 149 -12.26 -0.21 -2.28
N ALA A 150 -12.48 -0.21 -0.97
CA ALA A 150 -13.67 0.40 -0.39
C ALA A 150 -13.73 1.92 -0.62
N ASN A 151 -12.63 2.64 -0.43
CA ASN A 151 -12.53 4.08 -0.71
C ASN A 151 -12.69 4.37 -2.21
N ALA A 152 -12.13 3.54 -3.09
CA ALA A 152 -12.24 3.72 -4.53
C ALA A 152 -13.64 3.45 -5.09
N VAL A 153 -14.38 2.51 -4.48
CA VAL A 153 -15.73 2.12 -4.93
C VAL A 153 -16.84 2.96 -4.28
N PHE A 154 -16.73 3.25 -2.98
CA PHE A 154 -17.79 3.93 -2.21
C PHE A 154 -17.43 5.35 -1.78
N GLY A 155 -16.14 5.69 -1.68
CA GLY A 155 -15.64 7.01 -1.23
C GLY A 155 -15.05 7.88 -2.35
N SER A 156 -15.19 7.51 -3.63
CA SER A 156 -14.67 8.31 -4.75
C SER A 156 -15.25 9.73 -4.74
N LYS A 157 -14.55 10.70 -5.32
CA LYS A 157 -15.04 12.09 -5.46
C LYS A 157 -14.78 12.57 -6.90
N PRO A 158 -15.82 12.76 -7.74
CA PRO A 158 -17.24 12.51 -7.46
C PRO A 158 -17.56 11.04 -7.15
N ASP A 159 -18.67 10.82 -6.46
CA ASP A 159 -19.19 9.49 -6.11
C ASP A 159 -19.54 8.69 -7.39
N ILE A 160 -19.25 7.39 -7.43
CA ILE A 160 -19.78 6.51 -8.48
C ILE A 160 -21.33 6.51 -8.38
N PRO A 161 -22.08 6.64 -9.49
CA PRO A 161 -23.54 6.66 -9.45
C PRO A 161 -24.15 5.48 -8.69
N THR A 162 -25.03 5.78 -7.74
CA THR A 162 -25.62 4.81 -6.81
C THR A 162 -26.32 3.66 -7.52
N ASP A 163 -26.92 3.90 -8.68
CA ASP A 163 -27.60 2.91 -9.52
C ASP A 163 -26.62 1.97 -10.25
N VAL A 164 -25.46 2.48 -10.70
CA VAL A 164 -24.37 1.65 -11.27
C VAL A 164 -23.84 0.69 -10.20
N LEU A 165 -23.56 1.20 -9.00
CA LEU A 165 -23.14 0.36 -7.87
C LEU A 165 -24.24 -0.61 -7.42
N ALA A 166 -25.51 -0.18 -7.36
CA ALA A 166 -26.63 -1.05 -7.00
C ALA A 166 -26.77 -2.22 -7.98
N LYS A 167 -26.62 -1.95 -9.28
CA LYS A 167 -26.65 -2.96 -10.34
C LYS A 167 -25.43 -3.90 -10.29
N ALA A 168 -24.24 -3.38 -10.00
CA ALA A 168 -23.01 -4.16 -9.92
C ALA A 168 -22.95 -5.08 -8.68
N PHE A 169 -23.35 -4.56 -7.52
CA PHE A 169 -23.38 -5.30 -6.24
C PHE A 169 -24.69 -6.09 -6.03
N GLN A 170 -25.67 -5.95 -6.91
CA GLN A 170 -26.97 -6.65 -6.88
C GLN A 170 -27.76 -6.37 -5.57
N VAL A 171 -27.76 -5.12 -5.12
CA VAL A 171 -28.42 -4.65 -3.89
C VAL A 171 -29.21 -3.38 -4.12
N ASP A 172 -30.13 -3.04 -3.21
CA ASP A 172 -30.87 -1.78 -3.26
C ASP A 172 -29.95 -0.55 -3.22
N ARG A 173 -30.38 0.52 -3.90
CA ARG A 173 -29.75 1.85 -3.83
C ARG A 173 -29.57 2.36 -2.40
N SER A 174 -30.47 1.97 -1.48
CA SER A 174 -30.41 2.33 -0.06
C SER A 174 -29.25 1.64 0.70
N VAL A 175 -28.81 0.45 0.25
CA VAL A 175 -27.62 -0.23 0.78
C VAL A 175 -26.36 0.47 0.29
N VAL A 176 -26.32 0.80 -1.00
CA VAL A 176 -25.21 1.56 -1.59
C VAL A 176 -25.05 2.93 -0.92
N GLN A 177 -26.13 3.69 -0.72
CA GLN A 177 -26.09 4.98 -0.02
C GLN A 177 -25.56 4.85 1.42
N LYS A 178 -25.94 3.78 2.14
CA LYS A 178 -25.40 3.48 3.49
C LYS A 178 -23.91 3.14 3.47
N LEU A 179 -23.39 2.60 2.38
CA LEU A 179 -21.95 2.34 2.19
C LEU A 179 -21.21 3.63 1.78
N GLN A 180 -21.73 4.39 0.80
CA GLN A 180 -21.14 5.67 0.38
C GLN A 180 -21.06 6.66 1.56
N ALA A 181 -22.06 6.69 2.45
CA ALA A 181 -22.03 7.50 3.69
C ALA A 181 -21.06 7.01 4.79
N LYS A 182 -20.07 6.17 4.45
CA LYS A 182 -19.00 5.69 5.36
C LYS A 182 -17.58 5.98 4.86
N PHE A 183 -17.40 6.52 3.65
CA PHE A 183 -16.10 6.68 2.98
C PHE A 183 -15.91 8.06 2.33
#